data_AF-A0A6N6RZ73-F1
#
_entry.id   AF-A0A6N6RZ73-F1
#
_cell.length_a   1.000
_cell.length_b   1.000
_cell.length_c   1.000
_cell.angle_alpha   90.00
_cell.angle_beta   90.00
_cell.angle_gamma   90.00
#
_symmetry.space_group_name_H-M   'P 1'
#
loop_
_entity.id
_entity.type
_entity.pdbx_description
1 polymer ?
#
loop_
_entity_poly.entity_id
_entity_poly.type
_entity_poly.pdbx_seq_one_letter_code
_entity_poly.pdbx_strand_id
1 'polypeptide(L)'
;MDLPQLAEKIICDVKKIPCPDDKRVDVWTAITLQISSKDRCDWAYVSIIEELINKYVSKLKENTLRTLWKETETGMQYQDDDEGFLSDSLRYDLEMELLALITNRMWEGNTLVF
;
A
#
# COMPACT_ATOMS: atom_id res chain seq x y z
N MET A 1 -3.96 9.95 12.27
CA MET A 1 -3.88 9.05 11.10
C MET A 1 -2.78 8.09 11.41
N ASP A 2 -3.13 6.83 11.63
CA ASP A 2 -2.19 5.72 11.79
C ASP A 2 -1.97 5.03 10.44
N LEU A 3 -1.07 4.05 10.41
CA LEU A 3 -0.70 3.31 9.21
C LEU A 3 -1.88 2.53 8.61
N PRO A 4 -2.71 1.79 9.38
CA PRO A 4 -3.91 1.15 8.85
C PRO A 4 -4.93 2.12 8.23
N GLN A 5 -5.12 3.30 8.81
CA GLN A 5 -6.00 4.34 8.27
C GLN A 5 -5.46 4.91 6.95
N LEU A 6 -4.12 5.08 6.83
CA LEU A 6 -3.50 5.49 5.58
C LEU A 6 -3.67 4.43 4.50
N ALA A 7 -3.44 3.16 4.81
CA ALA A 7 -3.67 2.04 3.89
C ALA A 7 -5.13 2.00 3.40
N GLU A 8 -6.11 2.11 4.31
CA GLU A 8 -7.53 2.13 3.94
C GLU A 8 -7.87 3.31 3.01
N LYS A 9 -7.29 4.49 3.28
CA LYS A 9 -7.48 5.65 2.42
C LYS A 9 -6.93 5.42 1.01
N ILE A 10 -5.74 4.82 0.90
CA ILE A 10 -5.13 4.48 -0.40
C ILE A 10 -6.00 3.44 -1.12
N ILE A 11 -6.48 2.40 -0.44
CA ILE A 11 -7.40 1.39 -0.99
C ILE A 11 -8.67 2.03 -1.54
N CYS A 12 -9.27 2.95 -0.79
CA CYS A 12 -10.45 3.69 -1.22
C CYS A 12 -10.18 4.50 -2.49
N ASP A 13 -8.97 5.01 -2.69
CA ASP A 13 -8.58 5.71 -3.91
C ASP A 13 -8.26 4.75 -5.06
N VAL A 14 -7.62 3.60 -4.82
CA VAL A 14 -7.42 2.56 -5.83
C VAL A 14 -8.77 2.11 -6.42
N LYS A 15 -9.79 1.92 -5.57
CA LYS A 15 -11.16 1.55 -5.98
C LYS A 15 -11.87 2.61 -6.84
N LYS A 16 -11.29 3.81 -6.99
CA LYS A 16 -11.81 4.86 -7.87
C LYS A 16 -11.07 4.94 -9.21
N ILE A 17 -9.95 4.23 -9.36
CA ILE A 17 -9.16 4.23 -10.59
C ILE A 17 -9.77 3.21 -11.54
N PRO A 18 -10.27 3.62 -12.73
CA PRO A 18 -10.74 2.68 -13.74
C PRO A 18 -9.60 1.78 -14.20
N CYS A 19 -9.87 0.49 -14.40
CA CYS A 19 -8.88 -0.42 -14.95
C CYS A 19 -8.47 0.04 -16.38
N PRO A 20 -7.16 0.07 -16.70
CA PRO A 20 -6.67 0.49 -18.02
C PRO A 20 -7.23 -0.34 -19.18
N ASP A 21 -7.38 -1.64 -18.97
CA ASP A 21 -7.78 -2.59 -20.01
C ASP A 21 -9.30 -2.80 -20.09
N ASP A 22 -10.04 -2.56 -18.99
CA ASP A 22 -11.49 -2.61 -18.96
C ASP A 22 -12.06 -1.52 -18.06
N LYS A 23 -12.45 -0.39 -18.66
CA LYS A 23 -12.99 0.77 -17.95
C LYS A 23 -14.33 0.52 -17.22
N ARG A 24 -14.94 -0.67 -17.35
CA ARG A 24 -16.16 -1.04 -16.64
C ARG A 24 -15.91 -1.47 -15.20
N VAL A 25 -14.66 -1.81 -14.86
CA VAL A 25 -14.24 -2.19 -13.50
C VAL A 25 -13.12 -1.27 -13.02
N ASP A 26 -12.97 -1.13 -11.72
CA ASP A 26 -11.85 -0.44 -11.11
C ASP A 26 -10.62 -1.37 -10.96
N VAL A 27 -9.44 -0.77 -10.72
CA VAL A 27 -8.17 -1.50 -10.56
C VAL A 27 -8.23 -2.51 -9.42
N TRP A 28 -8.86 -2.17 -8.29
CA TRP A 28 -8.98 -3.09 -7.16
C TRP A 28 -9.77 -4.33 -7.55
N THR A 29 -10.94 -4.13 -8.18
CA THR A 29 -11.78 -5.22 -8.69
C THR A 29 -11.06 -6.06 -9.75
N ALA A 30 -10.30 -5.44 -10.64
CA ALA A 30 -9.54 -6.16 -11.66
C ALA A 30 -8.48 -7.09 -11.03
N ILE A 31 -7.72 -6.59 -10.04
CA ILE A 31 -6.70 -7.38 -9.34
C ILE A 31 -7.32 -8.53 -8.57
N THR A 32 -8.38 -8.28 -7.78
CA THR A 32 -9.01 -9.34 -6.98
C THR A 32 -9.63 -10.43 -7.86
N LEU A 33 -10.16 -10.08 -9.04
CA LEU A 33 -10.62 -11.06 -10.03
C LEU A 33 -9.46 -11.89 -10.63
N GLN A 34 -8.30 -11.29 -10.87
CA GLN A 34 -7.13 -12.05 -11.34
C GLN A 34 -6.62 -13.00 -10.26
N ILE A 35 -6.53 -12.54 -9.03
CA ILE A 35 -6.14 -13.33 -7.87
C ILE A 35 -7.09 -14.52 -7.69
N SER A 36 -8.41 -14.30 -7.73
CA SER A 36 -9.42 -15.37 -7.58
C SER A 36 -9.45 -16.37 -8.73
N SER A 37 -9.23 -15.92 -9.96
CA SER A 37 -9.33 -16.80 -11.14
C SER A 37 -8.03 -17.52 -11.49
N LYS A 38 -6.87 -16.95 -11.15
CA LYS A 38 -5.56 -17.39 -11.65
C LYS A 38 -4.48 -17.48 -10.58
N ASP A 39 -4.80 -17.18 -9.31
CA ASP A 39 -3.84 -17.16 -8.21
C ASP A 39 -2.61 -16.27 -8.51
N ARG A 40 -2.83 -15.18 -9.25
CA ARG A 40 -1.80 -14.22 -9.66
C ARG A 40 -2.44 -12.88 -10.02
N CYS A 41 -1.66 -11.81 -9.97
CA CYS A 41 -2.05 -10.51 -10.52
C CYS A 41 -1.00 -10.00 -11.52
N ASP A 42 -1.43 -9.15 -12.44
CA ASP A 42 -0.54 -8.45 -13.36
C ASP A 42 0.22 -7.34 -12.63
N TRP A 43 1.54 -7.34 -12.79
CA TRP A 43 2.42 -6.34 -12.21
C TRP A 43 2.05 -4.92 -12.67
N ALA A 44 1.50 -4.75 -13.87
CA ALA A 44 1.06 -3.46 -14.37
C ALA A 44 0.00 -2.80 -13.45
N TYR A 45 -0.87 -3.60 -12.83
CA TYR A 45 -1.87 -3.07 -11.89
C TYR A 45 -1.28 -2.81 -10.50
N VAL A 46 -0.29 -3.61 -10.09
CA VAL A 46 0.46 -3.36 -8.85
C VAL A 46 1.22 -2.04 -8.93
N SER A 47 1.84 -1.72 -10.07
CA SER A 47 2.54 -0.44 -10.25
C SER A 47 1.63 0.79 -10.13
N ILE A 48 0.33 0.67 -10.46
CA ILE A 48 -0.64 1.76 -10.21
C ILE A 48 -0.80 2.01 -8.70
N ILE A 49 -0.76 0.97 -7.89
CA ILE A 49 -0.82 1.07 -6.43
C ILE A 49 0.48 1.70 -5.91
N GLU A 50 1.64 1.24 -6.39
CA GLU A 50 2.95 1.79 -6.03
C GLU A 50 3.02 3.31 -6.30
N GLU A 51 2.60 3.74 -7.49
CA GLU A 51 2.54 5.17 -7.86
C GLU A 51 1.63 5.96 -6.91
N LEU A 52 0.48 5.38 -6.53
CA LEU A 52 -0.45 6.03 -5.61
C LEU A 52 0.15 6.12 -4.19
N ILE A 53 0.76 5.05 -3.70
CA ILE A 53 1.47 5.03 -2.41
C ILE A 53 2.55 6.12 -2.41
N ASN A 54 3.42 6.15 -3.43
CA ASN A 54 4.48 7.15 -3.54
C ASN A 54 3.93 8.59 -3.53
N LYS A 55 2.80 8.83 -4.22
CA LYS A 55 2.11 10.14 -4.20
C LYS A 55 1.59 10.53 -2.82
N TYR A 56 1.19 9.55 -2.00
CA TYR A 56 0.78 9.79 -0.61
C TYR A 56 1.99 10.04 0.29
N VAL A 57 3.00 9.18 0.21
CA VAL A 57 4.20 9.22 1.07
C VAL A 57 5.06 10.46 0.79
N SER A 58 5.24 10.84 -0.47
CA SER A 58 6.01 12.05 -0.86
C SER A 58 5.44 13.36 -0.31
N LYS A 59 4.15 13.38 0.08
CA LYS A 59 3.48 14.57 0.64
C LYS A 59 3.47 14.59 2.16
N LEU A 60 3.96 13.54 2.82
CA LEU A 60 4.03 13.49 4.26
C LEU A 60 5.08 14.48 4.78
N LYS A 61 4.70 15.23 5.82
CA LYS A 61 5.65 16.03 6.59
C LYS A 61 6.56 15.07 7.36
N GLU A 62 7.81 15.48 7.59
CA GLU A 62 8.82 14.64 8.23
C GLU A 62 8.34 14.00 9.55
N ASN A 63 7.73 14.79 10.44
CA ASN A 63 7.21 14.25 11.71
C ASN A 63 6.16 13.15 11.47
N THR A 64 5.24 13.35 10.52
CA THR A 64 4.22 12.35 10.19
C THR A 64 4.83 11.11 9.53
N LEU A 65 5.81 11.30 8.65
CA LEU A 65 6.57 10.21 8.03
C LEU A 65 7.25 9.36 9.11
N ARG A 66 7.97 9.98 10.06
CA ARG A 66 8.62 9.27 11.18
C ARG A 66 7.62 8.55 12.07
N THR A 67 6.51 9.20 12.42
CA THR A 67 5.45 8.56 13.22
C THR A 67 4.90 7.31 12.53
N LEU A 68 4.55 7.41 11.24
CA LEU A 68 4.03 6.26 10.50
C LEU A 68 5.08 5.19 10.26
N TRP A 69 6.34 5.57 10.00
CA TRP A 69 7.44 4.63 9.85
C TRP A 69 7.67 3.80 11.12
N LYS A 70 7.54 4.38 12.32
CA LYS A 70 7.63 3.63 13.59
C LYS A 70 6.52 2.57 13.77
N GLU A 71 5.45 2.65 12.98
CA GLU A 71 4.39 1.63 12.94
C GLU A 71 4.69 0.51 11.93
N THR A 72 5.73 0.62 11.10
CA THR A 72 6.19 -0.44 10.18
C THR A 72 6.98 -1.51 10.94
N GLU A 73 7.12 -2.71 10.37
CA GLU A 73 7.94 -3.76 10.97
C GLU A 73 9.38 -3.28 11.20
N THR A 74 9.96 -2.61 10.21
CA THR A 74 11.31 -2.03 10.32
C THR A 74 11.38 -1.00 11.43
N GLY A 75 10.47 -0.02 11.47
CA GLY A 75 10.49 1.04 12.48
C GLY A 75 10.28 0.53 13.90
N MET A 76 9.52 -0.55 14.09
CA MET A 76 9.38 -1.21 15.39
C MET A 76 10.68 -1.80 15.92
N GLN A 77 11.62 -2.18 15.04
CA GLN A 77 12.95 -2.67 15.43
C GLN A 77 13.88 -1.56 15.93
N TYR A 78 13.56 -0.29 15.66
CA TYR A 78 14.40 0.88 15.96
C TYR A 78 13.66 1.94 16.79
N GLN A 79 12.74 1.54 17.67
CA GLN A 79 11.93 2.48 18.47
C GLN A 79 12.75 3.46 19.33
N ASP A 80 13.96 3.06 19.72
CA ASP A 80 14.89 3.84 20.55
C ASP A 80 15.88 4.71 19.75
N ASP A 81 15.90 4.61 18.41
CA ASP A 81 16.80 5.39 17.53
C ASP A 81 16.00 6.35 16.65
N ASP A 82 15.88 7.61 17.11
CA ASP A 82 15.06 8.62 16.44
C ASP A 82 15.83 9.49 15.43
N GLU A 83 17.16 9.47 15.44
CA GLU A 83 17.98 10.52 14.79
C GLU A 83 18.92 10.03 13.67
N GLY A 84 19.02 8.71 13.39
CA GLY A 84 19.97 8.19 12.40
C GLY A 84 19.48 8.11 10.94
N PHE A 85 18.17 8.13 10.70
CA PHE A 85 17.61 7.73 9.40
C PHE A 85 17.38 8.89 8.43
N LEU A 86 17.87 8.72 7.20
CA LEU A 86 17.58 9.59 6.07
C LEU A 86 16.10 9.50 5.69
N SER A 87 15.48 10.64 5.37
CA SER A 87 14.05 10.68 5.03
C SER A 87 13.68 9.78 3.86
N ASP A 88 14.57 9.59 2.89
CA ASP A 88 14.30 8.71 1.74
C ASP A 88 14.29 7.22 2.12
N SER A 89 15.11 6.81 3.10
CA SER A 89 15.05 5.45 3.65
C SER A 89 13.73 5.20 4.38
N LEU A 90 13.32 6.16 5.23
CA LEU A 90 12.04 6.08 5.94
C LEU A 90 10.84 6.00 4.97
N ARG A 91 10.90 6.75 3.87
CA ARG A 91 9.88 6.70 2.83
C ARG A 91 9.84 5.35 2.16
N TYR A 92 10.98 4.83 1.72
CA TYR A 92 11.05 3.55 1.06
C TYR A 92 10.46 2.42 1.92
N ASP A 93 10.86 2.33 3.19
CA ASP A 93 10.33 1.34 4.13
C ASP A 93 8.80 1.47 4.28
N LEU A 94 8.32 2.71 4.43
CA LEU A 94 6.88 2.98 4.54
C LEU A 94 6.12 2.64 3.26
N GLU A 95 6.69 2.89 2.08
CA GLU A 95 6.10 2.53 0.79
C GLU A 95 5.97 1.01 0.66
N MET A 96 6.99 0.26 1.05
CA MET A 96 7.00 -1.21 1.03
C MET A 96 6.00 -1.80 2.02
N GLU A 97 5.92 -1.26 3.24
CA GLU A 97 4.95 -1.70 4.24
C GLU A 97 3.51 -1.43 3.78
N LEU A 98 3.23 -0.25 3.23
CA LEU A 98 1.92 0.08 2.67
C LEU A 98 1.56 -0.84 1.51
N LEU A 99 2.51 -1.15 0.62
CA LEU A 99 2.29 -2.08 -0.49
C LEU A 99 1.95 -3.47 0.03
N ALA A 100 2.67 -3.97 1.03
CA ALA A 100 2.40 -5.25 1.67
C ALA A 100 1.00 -5.27 2.33
N LEU A 101 0.64 -4.25 3.11
CA LEU A 101 -0.68 -4.15 3.75
C LEU A 101 -1.82 -4.14 2.72
N ILE A 102 -1.67 -3.39 1.63
CA ILE A 102 -2.70 -3.26 0.60
C ILE A 102 -2.85 -4.56 -0.18
N THR A 103 -1.73 -5.17 -0.60
CA THR A 103 -1.74 -6.43 -1.35
C THR A 103 -2.23 -7.60 -0.50
N ASN A 104 -1.84 -7.67 0.78
CA ASN A 104 -2.38 -8.66 1.71
C ASN A 104 -3.90 -8.57 1.81
N ARG A 105 -4.48 -7.37 1.88
CA ARG A 105 -5.95 -7.23 1.87
C ARG A 105 -6.62 -7.67 0.57
N MET A 106 -5.93 -7.57 -0.57
CA MET A 106 -6.44 -8.11 -1.83
C MET A 106 -6.48 -9.64 -1.81
N TRP A 107 -5.48 -10.27 -1.21
CA TRP A 107 -5.42 -11.72 -1.02
C TRP A 107 -6.41 -12.21 0.05
N GLU A 108 -6.49 -11.53 1.19
CA GLU A 108 -7.38 -11.89 2.31
C GLU A 108 -8.86 -11.75 1.94
N GLY A 109 -9.21 -10.72 1.16
CA GLY A 109 -10.57 -10.53 0.63
C GLY A 109 -11.03 -11.68 -0.29
N ASN A 110 -10.13 -12.57 -0.66
CA ASN A 110 -10.37 -13.73 -1.51
C ASN A 110 -10.46 -15.05 -0.71
N THR A 111 -10.07 -15.06 0.58
CA THR A 111 -10.04 -16.26 1.44
C THR A 111 -11.38 -16.65 2.09
N LEU A 112 -12.51 -16.07 1.65
CA LEU A 112 -13.85 -16.46 2.12
C LEU A 112 -14.61 -17.35 1.12
N VAL A 113 -14.01 -18.45 0.65
CA VAL A 113 -14.77 -19.63 0.16
C VAL A 113 -13.93 -20.90 0.30
N PHE A 114 -13.95 -21.55 1.47
CA PHE A 114 -13.80 -23.02 1.59
C PHE A 114 -14.58 -23.51 2.81
#